data_AF-Q11A54-F1
#
_entry.id   AF-Q11A54-F1
#
_cell.length_a   1.000
_cell.length_b   1.000
_cell.length_c   1.000
_cell.angle_alpha   90.00
_cell.angle_beta   90.00
_cell.angle_gamma   90.00
#
_symmetry.space_group_name_H-M   'P 1'
#
loop_
_entity.id
_entity.type
_entity.pdbx_description
1 polymer ?
#
loop_
_entity_poly.entity_id
_entity_poly.type
_entity_poly.pdbx_seq_one_letter_code
_entity_poly.pdbx_strand_id
1 'polypeptide(L)'
;MSTQQFKNKISPTLEKNPILINNCHLTSHTENNSQTFLVSQNSNSSQQCASIDPFSQAIRFATKAANLAQYARTKQQWDRVAQEWVQAVAWMQAVPPENPRRVFAEKKVAEYMRNLAYSQQQAASAPSKFNPVSFNSNILDIQLKLYLSYIATIGVPDVLIVGSSRALHGVAPQQLQQYLMAKGYPRLNIFNFGINGATAQVVDFQLRQLLSTNQLPKLIIWADGVRAFNSGRVDRTYNSIIASEGRRLLLSGIRPELPQAQSNFASTCYQFPQPYNVFSPSTNFPWDTSVGETIEVKDSHIKLGNYIKYFYEPIEVPHNRFSNLYTPVPKSVFLERPIRENSSNSTSYTQNYTLPVQTVAIANAANAINANGFLAIDRQFNPSYYYRQRPYVAGLYDGDYASFYLGGTQGAALNSLVNFTKSRNIPLVFVNLPLSDSYLDSVRWSAEKEFDSWMQRKARENGFRFLNFNLYQPQLAKNEYFFDPSHLNRYGAGAVARYLAVSAEIAWPR
;
A
#
# COMPACT_ATOMS: atom_id res chain seq x y z
N MET A 1 -41.39 -46.27 38.07
CA MET A 1 -40.33 -47.13 37.50
C MET A 1 -39.13 -46.23 37.21
N SER A 2 -38.29 -45.96 38.23
CA SER A 2 -37.02 -46.63 38.56
C SER A 2 -35.93 -46.44 37.49
N THR A 3 -35.05 -45.42 37.56
CA THR A 3 -33.72 -45.32 38.23
C THR A 3 -32.54 -46.08 37.60
N GLN A 4 -31.51 -45.33 37.19
CA GLN A 4 -30.04 -45.44 37.51
C GLN A 4 -29.24 -44.74 36.39
N GLN A 5 -28.64 -43.55 36.54
CA GLN A 5 -27.43 -43.15 37.29
C GLN A 5 -26.23 -44.13 37.18
N PHE A 6 -25.21 -43.71 36.42
CA PHE A 6 -23.82 -43.86 36.84
C PHE A 6 -23.07 -42.54 36.64
N LYS A 7 -22.58 -42.03 37.78
CA LYS A 7 -21.61 -40.95 37.93
C LYS A 7 -20.24 -41.46 37.50
N ASN A 8 -19.42 -40.60 36.90
CA ASN A 8 -18.00 -40.57 37.24
C ASN A 8 -17.58 -39.13 37.50
N LYS A 9 -17.12 -38.92 38.74
CA LYS A 9 -16.38 -37.74 39.21
C LYS A 9 -15.02 -37.71 38.52
N ILE A 10 -14.53 -36.52 38.19
CA ILE A 10 -13.26 -35.94 38.65
C ILE A 10 -13.29 -34.45 38.26
N SER A 11 -13.07 -33.58 39.25
CA SER A 11 -12.57 -32.20 39.12
C SER A 11 -11.28 -32.13 39.97
N PRO A 12 -10.46 -31.06 39.96
CA PRO A 12 -10.36 -29.88 39.09
C PRO A 12 -8.88 -29.64 38.66
N THR A 13 -8.57 -28.42 38.21
CA THR A 13 -7.24 -27.77 38.14
C THR A 13 -6.30 -28.16 37.00
N LEU A 14 -6.16 -27.26 36.02
CA LEU A 14 -4.86 -26.82 35.55
C LEU A 14 -4.96 -25.38 35.06
N GLU A 15 -3.96 -24.62 35.47
CA GLU A 15 -3.96 -23.18 35.62
C GLU A 15 -3.80 -22.45 34.29
N LYS A 16 -4.32 -21.23 34.30
CA LYS A 16 -3.93 -20.15 33.40
C LYS A 16 -2.40 -19.98 33.50
N ASN A 17 -1.68 -20.29 32.42
CA ASN A 17 -0.31 -19.80 32.26
C ASN A 17 -0.36 -18.45 31.52
N PRO A 18 -0.06 -17.32 32.19
CA PRO A 18 0.24 -16.08 31.50
C PRO A 18 1.62 -16.20 30.84
N ILE A 19 1.68 -15.81 29.57
CA ILE A 19 2.94 -15.69 28.82
C ILE A 19 3.77 -14.59 29.50
N LEU A 20 4.79 -15.00 30.27
CA LEU A 20 5.79 -14.12 30.84
C LEU A 20 6.74 -13.66 29.72
N ILE A 21 6.74 -12.35 29.48
CA ILE A 21 7.73 -11.68 28.65
C ILE A 21 9.01 -11.59 29.48
N ASN A 22 10.02 -12.41 29.17
CA ASN A 22 11.33 -12.32 29.81
C ASN A 22 12.11 -11.13 29.23
N ASN A 23 12.14 -10.05 29.99
CA ASN A 23 13.11 -8.95 29.84
C ASN A 23 14.47 -9.40 30.40
N CYS A 24 15.52 -9.33 29.59
CA CYS A 24 16.90 -9.51 30.06
C CYS A 24 17.38 -8.24 30.78
N HIS A 25 17.68 -8.36 32.08
CA HIS A 25 18.33 -7.34 32.89
C HIS A 25 19.84 -7.64 32.98
N LEU A 26 20.68 -6.63 32.75
CA LEU A 26 22.12 -6.68 33.02
C LEU A 26 22.41 -6.24 34.47
N THR A 27 23.29 -6.94 35.17
CA THR A 27 24.02 -6.43 36.34
C THR A 27 25.43 -7.03 36.38
N SER A 28 26.34 -6.30 37.00
CA SER A 28 27.79 -6.31 36.81
C SER A 28 28.59 -6.70 38.06
N HIS A 29 29.87 -7.05 37.82
CA HIS A 29 31.09 -6.87 38.63
C HIS A 29 31.60 -7.90 39.69
N THR A 30 32.92 -8.18 39.51
CA THR A 30 34.08 -8.24 40.46
C THR A 30 34.54 -9.53 41.19
N GLU A 31 35.64 -10.09 40.66
CA GLU A 31 37.00 -10.34 41.23
C GLU A 31 37.37 -11.27 42.43
N ASN A 32 38.39 -12.12 42.13
CA ASN A 32 39.64 -12.49 42.87
C ASN A 32 39.85 -13.83 43.67
N ASN A 33 40.76 -14.64 43.09
CA ASN A 33 41.98 -15.34 43.60
C ASN A 33 42.04 -16.73 44.29
N SER A 34 42.88 -17.59 43.67
CA SER A 34 43.93 -18.53 44.18
C SER A 34 43.69 -19.99 44.66
N GLN A 35 44.21 -20.93 43.81
CA GLN A 35 45.00 -22.17 44.02
C GLN A 35 44.55 -23.33 44.97
N THR A 36 44.31 -24.55 44.42
CA THR A 36 45.13 -25.80 44.55
C THR A 36 44.45 -27.05 43.95
N PHE A 37 45.23 -28.13 43.76
CA PHE A 37 45.08 -29.27 42.83
C PHE A 37 44.04 -30.38 43.16
N LEU A 38 43.49 -30.95 42.07
CA LEU A 38 43.01 -32.33 41.80
C LEU A 38 41.83 -32.93 42.60
N VAL A 39 40.73 -33.24 41.90
CA VAL A 39 40.19 -34.60 41.63
C VAL A 39 38.86 -34.50 40.84
N SER A 40 38.85 -35.10 39.64
CA SER A 40 37.76 -35.83 38.95
C SER A 40 36.27 -35.45 39.13
N GLN A 41 35.64 -35.19 37.97
CA GLN A 41 34.22 -35.44 37.59
C GLN A 41 33.13 -34.61 38.29
N ASN A 42 32.63 -33.57 37.62
CA ASN A 42 31.24 -33.51 37.13
C ASN A 42 30.86 -32.13 36.54
N SER A 43 30.06 -32.19 35.46
CA SER A 43 29.07 -31.20 35.01
C SER A 43 29.40 -29.71 35.16
N ASN A 44 29.95 -29.12 34.09
CA ASN A 44 29.60 -27.75 33.71
C ASN A 44 29.90 -27.54 32.22
N SER A 45 28.92 -27.85 31.37
CA SER A 45 28.84 -27.28 30.03
C SER A 45 28.48 -25.80 30.16
N SER A 46 29.43 -24.98 30.60
CA SER A 46 29.40 -23.56 30.28
C SER A 46 29.55 -23.49 28.77
N GLN A 47 28.43 -23.34 28.08
CA GLN A 47 28.34 -23.05 26.66
C GLN A 47 28.93 -21.66 26.44
N GLN A 48 30.25 -21.60 26.51
CA GLN A 48 31.07 -20.45 26.17
C GLN A 48 30.74 -20.18 24.70
N CYS A 49 30.06 -19.07 24.44
CA CYS A 49 29.70 -18.68 23.08
C CYS A 49 31.00 -18.62 22.28
N ALA A 50 31.22 -19.63 21.43
CA ALA A 50 32.30 -19.59 20.46
C ALA A 50 32.17 -18.27 19.71
N SER A 51 33.23 -17.48 19.64
CA SER A 51 33.26 -16.25 18.84
C SER A 51 32.84 -16.61 17.43
N ILE A 52 31.59 -16.30 17.07
CA ILE A 52 31.04 -16.63 15.75
C ILE A 52 31.69 -15.66 14.79
N ASP A 53 32.64 -16.14 13.98
CA ASP A 53 33.26 -15.34 12.93
C ASP A 53 32.19 -14.85 11.94
N PRO A 54 31.89 -13.53 11.91
CA PRO A 54 30.78 -13.03 11.11
C PRO A 54 30.97 -13.29 9.62
N PHE A 55 32.22 -13.28 9.16
CA PHE A 55 32.56 -13.55 7.78
C PHE A 55 32.23 -14.99 7.40
N SER A 56 32.74 -15.98 8.14
CA SER A 56 32.47 -17.39 7.87
C SER A 56 30.98 -17.71 7.95
N GLN A 57 30.27 -17.07 8.86
CA GLN A 57 28.83 -17.21 9.01
C GLN A 57 28.07 -16.65 7.80
N ALA A 58 28.48 -15.49 7.29
CA ALA A 58 27.93 -14.90 6.07
C ALA A 58 28.15 -15.79 4.84
N ILE A 59 29.36 -16.34 4.69
CA ILE A 59 29.67 -17.30 3.62
C ILE A 59 28.78 -18.55 3.72
N ARG A 60 28.59 -19.11 4.92
CA ARG A 60 27.74 -20.29 5.11
C ARG A 60 26.30 -20.04 4.66
N PHE A 61 25.75 -18.88 5.01
CA PHE A 61 24.41 -18.47 4.55
C PHE A 61 24.36 -18.25 3.04
N ALA A 62 25.37 -17.59 2.47
CA ALA A 62 25.46 -17.36 1.02
C ALA A 62 25.54 -18.67 0.23
N THR A 63 26.36 -19.64 0.68
CA THR A 63 26.46 -20.96 0.06
C THR A 63 25.13 -21.70 0.15
N LYS A 64 24.47 -21.67 1.30
CA LYS A 64 23.15 -22.29 1.46
C LYS A 64 22.11 -21.64 0.55
N ALA A 65 22.10 -20.31 0.45
CA ALA A 65 21.22 -19.57 -0.44
C ALA A 65 21.44 -19.97 -1.90
N ALA A 66 22.70 -19.99 -2.35
CA ALA A 66 23.08 -20.40 -3.70
C ALA A 66 22.66 -21.84 -4.03
N ASN A 67 22.84 -22.78 -3.08
CA ASN A 67 22.43 -24.18 -3.25
C ASN A 67 20.91 -24.33 -3.33
N LEU A 68 20.16 -23.65 -2.45
CA LEU A 68 18.70 -23.66 -2.48
C LEU A 68 18.16 -23.07 -3.79
N ALA A 69 18.80 -22.01 -4.31
CA ALA A 69 18.39 -21.34 -5.53
C ALA A 69 18.39 -22.26 -6.76
N GLN A 70 19.29 -23.25 -6.81
CA GLN A 70 19.39 -24.20 -7.94
C GLN A 70 18.14 -25.08 -8.10
N TYR A 71 17.42 -25.34 -7.01
CA TYR A 71 16.27 -26.25 -6.98
C TYR A 71 14.96 -25.54 -6.67
N ALA A 72 14.97 -24.22 -6.47
CA ALA A 72 13.77 -23.45 -6.16
C ALA A 72 12.84 -23.35 -7.38
N ARG A 73 11.60 -23.79 -7.20
CA ARG A 73 10.54 -23.78 -8.24
C ARG A 73 9.28 -23.06 -7.80
N THR A 74 8.99 -23.06 -6.50
CA THR A 74 7.78 -22.46 -5.91
C THR A 74 8.10 -21.17 -5.19
N LYS A 75 7.10 -20.31 -4.98
CA LYS A 75 7.27 -19.07 -4.20
C LYS A 75 7.89 -19.33 -2.82
N GLN A 76 7.42 -20.35 -2.11
CA GLN A 76 7.92 -20.69 -0.77
C GLN A 76 9.42 -21.06 -0.78
N GLN A 77 9.88 -21.76 -1.82
CA GLN A 77 11.29 -22.11 -1.96
C GLN A 77 12.14 -20.87 -2.26
N TRP A 78 11.68 -19.99 -3.16
CA TRP A 78 12.37 -18.73 -3.45
C TRP A 78 12.37 -17.75 -2.27
N ASP A 79 11.29 -17.68 -1.49
CA ASP A 79 11.24 -16.94 -0.23
C ASP A 79 12.31 -17.47 0.73
N ARG A 80 12.53 -18.78 0.79
CA ARG A 80 13.60 -19.38 1.61
C ARG A 80 14.99 -18.98 1.11
N VAL A 81 15.23 -18.98 -0.19
CA VAL A 81 16.49 -18.50 -0.79
C VAL A 81 16.75 -17.05 -0.39
N ALA A 82 15.74 -16.18 -0.53
CA ALA A 82 15.82 -14.78 -0.13
C ALA A 82 16.14 -14.62 1.36
N GLN A 83 15.51 -15.40 2.24
CA GLN A 83 15.81 -15.38 3.69
C GLN A 83 17.28 -15.69 3.98
N GLU A 84 17.87 -16.70 3.35
CA GLU A 84 19.29 -17.03 3.54
C GLU A 84 20.20 -15.90 2.99
N TRP A 85 19.84 -15.24 1.89
CA TRP A 85 20.57 -14.06 1.40
C TRP A 85 20.47 -12.86 2.36
N VAL A 86 19.32 -12.63 3.00
CA VAL A 86 19.19 -11.59 4.05
C VAL A 86 20.15 -11.87 5.20
N GLN A 87 20.23 -13.13 5.66
CA GLN A 87 21.19 -13.52 6.69
C GLN A 87 22.63 -13.30 6.22
N ALA A 88 22.96 -13.70 5.00
CA ALA A 88 24.30 -13.50 4.44
C ALA A 88 24.70 -12.02 4.38
N VAL A 89 23.81 -11.13 3.92
CA VAL A 89 24.04 -9.68 3.89
C VAL A 89 24.31 -9.15 5.30
N ALA A 90 23.44 -9.48 6.24
CA ALA A 90 23.50 -8.91 7.58
C ALA A 90 24.75 -9.38 8.36
N TRP A 91 25.15 -10.66 8.20
CA TRP A 91 26.41 -11.17 8.78
C TRP A 91 27.65 -10.59 8.10
N MET A 92 27.59 -10.32 6.79
CA MET A 92 28.70 -9.68 6.07
C MET A 92 28.87 -8.21 6.48
N GLN A 93 27.78 -7.51 6.76
CA GLN A 93 27.79 -6.15 7.32
C GLN A 93 28.32 -6.08 8.75
N ALA A 94 28.22 -7.17 9.51
CA ALA A 94 28.73 -7.27 10.88
C ALA A 94 30.23 -7.57 10.99
N VAL A 95 30.94 -7.76 9.87
CA VAL A 95 32.40 -7.91 9.87
C VAL A 95 33.04 -6.61 10.39
N PRO A 96 33.88 -6.64 11.43
CA PRO A 96 34.43 -5.43 12.05
C PRO A 96 35.26 -4.58 11.06
N PRO A 97 35.27 -3.25 11.19
CA PRO A 97 36.03 -2.35 10.29
C PRO A 97 37.54 -2.61 10.30
N GLU A 98 38.09 -3.03 11.44
CA GLU A 98 39.50 -3.39 11.63
C GLU A 98 39.85 -4.81 11.11
N ASN A 99 38.84 -5.60 10.71
CA ASN A 99 39.08 -6.94 10.20
C ASN A 99 39.73 -6.88 8.81
N PRO A 100 40.81 -7.63 8.53
CA PRO A 100 41.46 -7.62 7.21
C PRO A 100 40.53 -8.06 6.06
N ARG A 101 39.43 -8.78 6.35
CA ARG A 101 38.43 -9.19 5.36
C ARG A 101 37.33 -8.15 5.12
N ARG A 102 37.35 -6.99 5.80
CA ARG A 102 36.31 -5.96 5.76
C ARG A 102 36.03 -5.45 4.35
N VAL A 103 37.06 -5.01 3.62
CA VAL A 103 36.91 -4.46 2.26
C VAL A 103 36.32 -5.50 1.30
N PHE A 104 36.69 -6.77 1.46
CA PHE A 104 36.10 -7.87 0.70
C PHE A 104 34.64 -8.10 1.09
N ALA A 105 34.35 -8.08 2.40
CA ALA A 105 33.00 -8.21 2.93
C ALA A 105 32.06 -7.14 2.36
N GLU A 106 32.48 -5.87 2.34
CA GLU A 106 31.71 -4.76 1.78
C GLU A 106 31.41 -4.95 0.29
N LYS A 107 32.40 -5.40 -0.50
CA LYS A 107 32.17 -5.75 -1.92
C LYS A 107 31.19 -6.91 -2.08
N LYS A 108 31.24 -7.92 -1.20
CA LYS A 108 30.31 -9.06 -1.21
C LYS A 108 28.90 -8.68 -0.79
N VAL A 109 28.71 -7.70 0.08
CA VAL A 109 27.37 -7.17 0.43
C VAL A 109 26.63 -6.74 -0.84
N ALA A 110 27.28 -6.00 -1.74
CA ALA A 110 26.64 -5.56 -2.99
C ALA A 110 26.21 -6.74 -3.89
N GLU A 111 27.03 -7.80 -3.96
CA GLU A 111 26.69 -9.03 -4.67
C GLU A 111 25.51 -9.77 -4.01
N TYR A 112 25.54 -9.91 -2.69
CA TYR A 112 24.49 -10.60 -1.94
C TYR A 112 23.16 -9.86 -1.98
N MET A 113 23.18 -8.52 -1.99
CA MET A 113 21.99 -7.70 -2.19
C MET A 113 21.40 -7.89 -3.60
N ARG A 114 22.24 -8.04 -4.65
CA ARG A 114 21.74 -8.40 -5.99
C ARG A 114 21.12 -9.80 -6.02
N ASN A 115 21.75 -10.78 -5.37
CA ASN A 115 21.20 -12.14 -5.29
C ASN A 115 19.91 -12.20 -4.47
N LEU A 116 19.81 -11.41 -3.41
CA LEU A 116 18.57 -11.20 -2.65
C LEU A 116 17.47 -10.64 -3.56
N ALA A 117 17.76 -9.55 -4.27
CA ALA A 117 16.80 -8.93 -5.18
C ALA A 117 16.34 -9.91 -6.28
N TYR A 118 17.28 -10.67 -6.87
CA TYR A 118 16.96 -11.74 -7.82
C TYR A 118 16.03 -12.79 -7.20
N SER A 119 16.34 -13.26 -5.99
CA SER A 119 15.54 -14.28 -5.29
C SER A 119 14.13 -13.78 -4.97
N GLN A 120 13.99 -12.50 -4.59
CA GLN A 120 12.69 -11.86 -4.39
C GLN A 120 11.90 -11.74 -5.70
N GLN A 121 12.55 -11.38 -6.81
CA GLN A 121 11.92 -11.33 -8.13
C GLN A 121 11.43 -12.71 -8.58
N GLN A 122 12.23 -13.75 -8.38
CA GLN A 122 11.84 -15.13 -8.67
C GLN A 122 10.67 -15.57 -7.76
N ALA A 123 10.69 -15.25 -6.47
CA ALA A 123 9.58 -15.53 -5.56
C ALA A 123 8.28 -14.86 -6.00
N ALA A 124 8.34 -13.61 -6.47
CA ALA A 124 7.18 -12.89 -6.97
C ALA A 124 6.60 -13.48 -8.26
N SER A 125 7.43 -14.12 -9.08
CA SER A 125 7.03 -14.71 -10.37
C SER A 125 6.68 -16.20 -10.27
N ALA A 126 7.08 -16.87 -9.20
CA ALA A 126 6.92 -18.32 -9.03
C ALA A 126 5.49 -18.71 -8.62
N PRO A 127 5.03 -19.92 -9.03
CA PRO A 127 3.77 -20.47 -8.58
C PRO A 127 3.67 -20.48 -7.06
N SER A 128 2.59 -19.91 -6.56
CA SER A 128 2.22 -19.88 -5.15
C SER A 128 1.22 -21.00 -4.87
N LYS A 129 1.41 -21.79 -3.81
CA LYS A 129 0.39 -22.74 -3.32
C LYS A 129 -0.85 -22.04 -2.74
N PHE A 130 -0.77 -20.74 -2.50
CA PHE A 130 -1.96 -19.94 -2.23
C PHE A 130 -2.70 -19.76 -3.55
N ASN A 131 -3.79 -20.50 -3.70
CA ASN A 131 -4.80 -20.30 -4.72
C ASN A 131 -5.93 -19.48 -4.07
N PRO A 132 -5.84 -18.12 -4.03
CA PRO A 132 -6.93 -17.34 -3.50
C PRO A 132 -8.16 -17.63 -4.36
N VAL A 133 -9.31 -17.68 -3.72
CA VAL A 133 -10.57 -17.59 -4.46
C VAL A 133 -10.56 -16.25 -5.17
N SER A 134 -10.54 -16.26 -6.51
CA SER A 134 -10.48 -15.02 -7.28
C SER A 134 -11.86 -14.37 -7.37
N PHE A 135 -11.88 -13.05 -7.25
CA PHE A 135 -13.04 -12.21 -7.50
C PHE A 135 -13.05 -11.63 -8.93
N ASN A 136 -12.35 -12.28 -9.87
CA ASN A 136 -12.12 -11.80 -11.23
C ASN A 136 -11.49 -10.39 -11.30
N SER A 137 -10.78 -9.99 -10.23
CA SER A 137 -10.11 -8.70 -10.14
C SER A 137 -8.78 -8.88 -9.43
N ASN A 138 -7.69 -8.84 -10.20
CA ASN A 138 -6.34 -9.05 -9.67
C ASN A 138 -6.01 -8.09 -8.52
N ILE A 139 -6.41 -6.82 -8.62
CA ILE A 139 -6.16 -5.83 -7.56
C ILE A 139 -7.00 -6.13 -6.32
N LEU A 140 -8.26 -6.57 -6.48
CA LEU A 140 -9.08 -6.99 -5.34
C LEU A 140 -8.46 -8.21 -4.64
N ASP A 141 -8.01 -9.20 -5.41
CA ASP A 141 -7.41 -10.42 -4.87
C ASP A 141 -6.09 -10.12 -4.12
N ILE A 142 -5.24 -9.25 -4.69
CA ILE A 142 -4.01 -8.76 -4.05
C ILE A 142 -4.33 -8.01 -2.76
N GLN A 143 -5.24 -7.02 -2.82
CA GLN A 143 -5.57 -6.18 -1.68
C GLN A 143 -6.26 -6.97 -0.58
N LEU A 144 -7.13 -7.92 -0.91
CA LEU A 144 -7.77 -8.79 0.06
C LEU A 144 -6.74 -9.67 0.77
N LYS A 145 -5.83 -10.30 0.03
CA LYS A 145 -4.75 -11.10 0.63
C LYS A 145 -3.90 -10.23 1.56
N LEU A 146 -3.54 -9.04 1.10
CA LEU A 146 -2.73 -8.09 1.87
C LEU A 146 -3.49 -7.63 3.13
N TYR A 147 -4.78 -7.35 3.02
CA TYR A 147 -5.62 -6.94 4.13
C TYR A 147 -5.77 -8.02 5.20
N LEU A 148 -6.03 -9.27 4.78
CA LEU A 148 -6.06 -10.40 5.70
C LEU A 148 -4.70 -10.59 6.38
N SER A 149 -3.60 -10.44 5.64
CA SER A 149 -2.23 -10.50 6.18
C SER A 149 -1.95 -9.36 7.17
N TYR A 150 -2.45 -8.16 6.88
CA TYR A 150 -2.37 -6.99 7.75
C TYR A 150 -3.11 -7.26 9.06
N ILE A 151 -4.35 -7.75 9.01
CA ILE A 151 -5.12 -8.10 10.20
C ILE A 151 -4.41 -9.17 11.04
N ALA A 152 -3.88 -10.21 10.38
CA ALA A 152 -3.15 -11.27 11.08
C ALA A 152 -1.85 -10.79 11.75
N THR A 153 -1.22 -9.73 11.22
CA THR A 153 0.08 -9.23 11.71
C THR A 153 -0.05 -8.09 12.71
N ILE A 154 -0.97 -7.15 12.44
CA ILE A 154 -1.08 -5.88 13.16
C ILE A 154 -2.42 -5.79 13.93
N GLY A 155 -3.43 -6.50 13.46
CA GLY A 155 -4.82 -6.36 13.89
C GLY A 155 -5.66 -5.54 12.92
N VAL A 156 -6.96 -5.42 13.22
CA VAL A 156 -7.91 -4.62 12.44
C VAL A 156 -7.47 -3.15 12.44
N PRO A 157 -7.39 -2.47 11.28
CA PRO A 157 -7.00 -1.07 11.26
C PRO A 157 -8.03 -0.20 11.97
N ASP A 158 -7.57 0.86 12.64
CA ASP A 158 -8.44 1.88 13.19
C ASP A 158 -9.19 2.62 12.07
N VAL A 159 -8.52 2.82 10.92
CA VAL A 159 -9.07 3.50 9.75
C VAL A 159 -8.89 2.64 8.50
N LEU A 160 -10.00 2.33 7.83
CA LEU A 160 -9.97 1.72 6.50
C LEU A 160 -10.31 2.76 5.44
N ILE A 161 -9.41 2.95 4.47
CA ILE A 161 -9.68 3.71 3.26
C ILE A 161 -10.21 2.75 2.20
N VAL A 162 -11.34 3.08 1.56
CA VAL A 162 -11.95 2.30 0.47
C VAL A 162 -12.25 3.20 -0.71
N GLY A 163 -12.35 2.63 -1.91
CA GLY A 163 -12.71 3.36 -3.12
C GLY A 163 -12.01 2.82 -4.36
N SER A 164 -12.12 3.57 -5.45
CA SER A 164 -11.56 3.19 -6.75
C SER A 164 -10.02 3.28 -6.81
N SER A 165 -9.45 3.20 -8.02
CA SER A 165 -8.04 3.49 -8.26
C SER A 165 -7.65 4.89 -7.75
N ARG A 166 -8.61 5.81 -7.65
CA ARG A 166 -8.40 7.12 -7.04
C ARG A 166 -8.08 7.02 -5.54
N ALA A 167 -8.73 6.13 -4.77
CA ALA A 167 -8.32 5.84 -3.39
C ALA A 167 -6.94 5.19 -3.36
N LEU A 168 -6.74 4.14 -4.18
CA LEU A 168 -5.52 3.33 -4.22
C LEU A 168 -4.25 4.18 -4.37
N HIS A 169 -4.33 5.24 -5.18
CA HIS A 169 -3.24 6.17 -5.42
C HIS A 169 -3.33 7.49 -4.67
N GLY A 170 -4.52 7.89 -4.21
CA GLY A 170 -4.81 9.25 -3.78
C GLY A 170 -4.86 9.50 -2.28
N VAL A 171 -4.80 8.45 -1.44
CA VAL A 171 -4.74 8.60 0.02
C VAL A 171 -3.61 7.76 0.59
N ALA A 172 -2.55 8.42 1.06
CA ALA A 172 -1.35 7.77 1.58
C ALA A 172 -1.48 7.47 3.10
N PRO A 173 -1.63 6.20 3.53
CA PRO A 173 -1.88 5.85 4.94
C PRO A 173 -0.77 6.30 5.89
N GLN A 174 0.48 6.12 5.48
CA GLN A 174 1.66 6.43 6.31
C GLN A 174 1.82 7.93 6.53
N GLN A 175 1.59 8.74 5.49
CA GLN A 175 1.64 10.20 5.62
C GLN A 175 0.46 10.71 6.46
N LEU A 176 -0.73 10.15 6.27
CA LEU A 176 -1.89 10.47 7.11
C LEU A 176 -1.63 10.17 8.59
N GLN A 177 -1.08 8.99 8.90
CA GLN A 177 -0.67 8.64 10.26
C GLN A 177 0.34 9.65 10.83
N GLN A 178 1.37 10.01 10.06
CA GLN A 178 2.38 10.99 10.49
C GLN A 178 1.77 12.36 10.78
N TYR A 179 0.89 12.87 9.91
CA TYR A 179 0.22 14.15 10.14
C TYR A 179 -0.72 14.12 11.35
N LEU A 180 -1.42 13.01 11.58
CA LEU A 180 -2.27 12.84 12.76
C LEU A 180 -1.45 12.79 14.06
N MET A 181 -0.35 12.04 14.06
CA MET A 181 0.59 12.01 15.20
C MET A 181 1.16 13.40 15.50
N ALA A 182 1.53 14.17 14.48
CA ALA A 182 1.99 15.55 14.65
C ALA A 182 0.91 16.47 15.26
N LYS A 183 -0.37 16.09 15.19
CA LYS A 183 -1.50 16.79 15.83
C LYS A 183 -1.89 16.21 17.20
N GLY A 184 -1.10 15.27 17.73
CA GLY A 184 -1.32 14.67 19.06
C GLY A 184 -2.30 13.49 19.09
N TYR A 185 -2.73 12.97 17.93
CA TYR A 185 -3.47 11.71 17.90
C TYR A 185 -2.52 10.53 18.19
N PRO A 186 -3.03 9.41 18.74
CA PRO A 186 -2.25 8.19 18.86
C PRO A 186 -1.83 7.67 17.48
N ARG A 187 -0.88 6.73 17.47
CA ARG A 187 -0.46 6.05 16.25
C ARG A 187 -1.58 5.15 15.73
N LEU A 188 -2.44 5.68 14.86
CA LEU A 188 -3.54 4.94 14.26
C LEU A 188 -3.06 3.95 13.21
N ASN A 189 -3.57 2.72 13.24
CA ASN A 189 -3.36 1.75 12.18
C ASN A 189 -4.28 2.07 10.99
N ILE A 190 -3.69 2.40 9.85
CA ILE A 190 -4.42 2.83 8.64
C ILE A 190 -4.08 1.89 7.49
N PHE A 191 -5.11 1.38 6.82
CA PHE A 191 -4.99 0.54 5.63
C PHE A 191 -5.79 1.12 4.46
N ASN A 192 -5.23 1.08 3.25
CA ASN A 192 -5.88 1.48 2.02
C ASN A 192 -6.32 0.25 1.22
N PHE A 193 -7.62 -0.04 1.23
CA PHE A 193 -8.24 -1.11 0.48
C PHE A 193 -8.91 -0.58 -0.80
N GLY A 194 -8.26 0.38 -1.47
CA GLY A 194 -8.67 0.85 -2.78
C GLY A 194 -8.42 -0.19 -3.87
N ILE A 195 -9.35 -0.32 -4.82
CA ILE A 195 -9.23 -1.23 -5.97
C ILE A 195 -9.58 -0.52 -7.28
N ASN A 196 -9.09 -1.03 -8.41
CA ASN A 196 -9.41 -0.44 -9.70
C ASN A 196 -10.91 -0.52 -10.02
N GLY A 197 -11.47 0.61 -10.48
CA GLY A 197 -12.85 0.69 -10.95
C GLY A 197 -13.90 0.41 -9.88
N ALA A 198 -13.59 0.58 -8.59
CA ALA A 198 -14.61 0.47 -7.55
C ALA A 198 -15.69 1.53 -7.75
N THR A 199 -16.94 1.08 -7.74
CA THR A 199 -18.14 1.91 -7.72
C THR A 199 -18.76 1.85 -6.33
N ALA A 200 -19.87 2.56 -6.12
CA ALA A 200 -20.66 2.39 -4.89
C ALA A 200 -21.08 0.93 -4.65
N GLN A 201 -21.46 0.19 -5.71
CA GLN A 201 -21.78 -1.23 -5.58
C GLN A 201 -20.58 -2.09 -5.17
N VAL A 202 -19.38 -1.77 -5.67
CA VAL A 202 -18.15 -2.49 -5.30
C VAL A 202 -17.77 -2.22 -3.85
N VAL A 203 -17.84 -0.97 -3.40
CA VAL A 203 -17.52 -0.60 -2.00
C VAL A 203 -18.56 -1.19 -1.04
N ASP A 204 -19.83 -1.19 -1.42
CA ASP A 204 -20.91 -1.89 -0.70
C ASP A 204 -20.61 -3.39 -0.56
N PHE A 205 -20.22 -4.04 -1.66
CA PHE A 205 -19.78 -5.43 -1.65
C PHE A 205 -18.59 -5.67 -0.71
N GLN A 206 -17.52 -4.85 -0.79
CA GLN A 206 -16.34 -4.98 0.07
C GLN A 206 -16.73 -4.95 1.55
N LEU A 207 -17.52 -3.97 1.97
CA LEU A 207 -17.76 -3.70 3.39
C LEU A 207 -18.90 -4.54 3.98
N ARG A 208 -19.93 -4.91 3.20
CA ARG A 208 -21.09 -5.65 3.72
C ARG A 208 -21.05 -7.14 3.43
N GLN A 209 -20.33 -7.56 2.40
CA GLN A 209 -20.43 -8.93 1.88
C GLN A 209 -19.09 -9.66 1.94
N LEU A 210 -18.01 -9.02 1.52
CA LEU A 210 -16.68 -9.61 1.51
C LEU A 210 -16.09 -9.69 2.93
N LEU A 211 -15.98 -8.54 3.61
CA LEU A 211 -15.45 -8.48 4.96
C LEU A 211 -16.44 -9.02 6.00
N SER A 212 -15.91 -9.71 7.02
CA SER A 212 -16.68 -10.10 8.19
C SER A 212 -16.72 -8.96 9.23
N THR A 213 -17.65 -9.03 10.18
CA THR A 213 -17.87 -7.96 11.16
C THR A 213 -16.66 -7.69 12.05
N ASN A 214 -15.89 -8.73 12.38
CA ASN A 214 -14.65 -8.63 13.15
C ASN A 214 -13.44 -8.14 12.32
N GLN A 215 -13.63 -7.89 11.02
CA GLN A 215 -12.62 -7.30 10.15
C GLN A 215 -12.90 -5.82 9.89
N LEU A 216 -14.01 -5.25 10.35
CA LEU A 216 -14.36 -3.85 10.03
C LEU A 216 -13.64 -2.86 10.95
N PRO A 217 -13.21 -1.69 10.43
CA PRO A 217 -12.48 -0.69 11.18
C PRO A 217 -13.36 0.11 12.15
N LYS A 218 -12.74 0.99 12.94
CA LYS A 218 -13.45 1.99 13.75
C LYS A 218 -13.92 3.19 12.92
N LEU A 219 -13.25 3.53 11.83
CA LEU A 219 -13.56 4.63 10.91
C LEU A 219 -13.39 4.18 9.46
N ILE A 220 -14.32 4.58 8.59
CA ILE A 220 -14.20 4.37 7.13
C ILE A 220 -14.02 5.72 6.44
N ILE A 221 -12.97 5.81 5.62
CA ILE A 221 -12.79 6.89 4.64
C ILE A 221 -13.09 6.31 3.26
N TRP A 222 -14.21 6.70 2.66
CA TRP A 222 -14.52 6.35 1.28
C TRP A 222 -14.00 7.46 0.36
N ALA A 223 -12.83 7.23 -0.24
CA ALA A 223 -12.17 8.18 -1.12
C ALA A 223 -12.40 7.81 -2.59
N ASP A 224 -13.26 8.55 -3.28
CA ASP A 224 -13.57 8.27 -4.68
C ASP A 224 -13.88 9.57 -5.42
N GLY A 225 -14.64 9.50 -6.51
CA GLY A 225 -15.42 10.67 -6.90
C GLY A 225 -16.58 10.34 -7.83
N VAL A 226 -17.04 11.36 -8.54
CA VAL A 226 -18.32 11.36 -9.27
C VAL A 226 -18.54 10.13 -10.15
N ARG A 227 -17.49 9.64 -10.82
CA ARG A 227 -17.53 8.48 -11.72
C ARG A 227 -17.96 7.17 -11.04
N ALA A 228 -17.71 7.02 -9.74
CA ALA A 228 -18.09 5.84 -8.97
C ALA A 228 -19.60 5.77 -8.69
N PHE A 229 -20.31 6.89 -8.86
CA PHE A 229 -21.73 7.05 -8.56
C PHE A 229 -22.60 7.23 -9.80
N ASN A 230 -22.02 7.26 -11.00
CA ASN A 230 -22.77 7.31 -12.24
C ASN A 230 -23.46 5.95 -12.49
N SER A 231 -24.78 5.90 -12.31
CA SER A 231 -25.61 4.72 -12.62
C SER A 231 -25.97 4.59 -14.10
N GLY A 232 -25.66 5.59 -14.92
CA GLY A 232 -25.90 5.57 -16.37
C GLY A 232 -24.94 4.67 -17.15
N ARG A 233 -23.82 4.27 -16.55
CA ARG A 233 -22.81 3.41 -17.17
C ARG A 233 -22.87 1.98 -16.64
N VAL A 234 -22.38 1.04 -17.45
CA VAL A 234 -22.21 -0.35 -17.03
C VAL A 234 -21.15 -0.45 -15.93
N ASP A 235 -21.49 -1.13 -14.85
CA ASP A 235 -20.58 -1.44 -13.76
C ASP A 235 -19.78 -2.73 -14.03
N ARG A 236 -18.77 -2.61 -14.90
CA ARG A 236 -17.96 -3.75 -15.34
C ARG A 236 -17.25 -4.46 -14.18
N THR A 237 -16.70 -3.69 -13.23
CA THR A 237 -15.99 -4.23 -12.08
C THR A 237 -16.93 -5.02 -11.19
N TYR A 238 -18.08 -4.44 -10.82
CA TYR A 238 -19.06 -5.16 -10.01
C TYR A 238 -19.59 -6.40 -10.73
N ASN A 239 -19.92 -6.30 -12.03
CA ASN A 239 -20.39 -7.43 -12.83
C ASN A 239 -19.36 -8.57 -12.89
N SER A 240 -18.08 -8.23 -12.96
CA SER A 240 -16.99 -9.21 -12.92
C SER A 240 -16.90 -9.92 -11.56
N ILE A 241 -17.03 -9.16 -10.47
CA ILE A 241 -17.02 -9.68 -9.10
C ILE A 241 -18.21 -10.61 -8.86
N ILE A 242 -19.43 -10.23 -9.24
CA ILE A 242 -20.61 -11.06 -8.98
C ILE A 242 -20.60 -12.38 -9.78
N ALA A 243 -19.93 -12.40 -10.94
CA ALA A 243 -19.75 -13.59 -11.77
C ALA A 243 -18.56 -14.47 -11.33
N SER A 244 -17.85 -14.09 -10.27
CA SER A 244 -16.64 -14.78 -9.82
C SER A 244 -16.91 -16.01 -8.97
N GLU A 245 -15.94 -16.92 -8.97
CA GLU A 245 -15.90 -18.04 -8.04
C GLU A 245 -15.85 -17.56 -6.58
N GLY A 246 -15.11 -16.47 -6.33
CA GLY A 246 -15.08 -15.74 -5.05
C GLY A 246 -16.47 -15.45 -4.52
N ARG A 247 -17.32 -14.88 -5.37
CA ARG A 247 -18.69 -14.56 -5.01
C ARG A 247 -19.51 -15.81 -4.73
N ARG A 248 -19.38 -16.85 -5.56
CA ARG A 248 -20.09 -18.12 -5.38
C ARG A 248 -19.78 -18.76 -4.03
N LEU A 249 -18.51 -18.78 -3.63
CA LEU A 249 -18.08 -19.32 -2.34
C LEU A 249 -18.54 -18.47 -1.15
N LEU A 250 -18.51 -17.14 -1.26
CA LEU A 250 -19.07 -16.26 -0.23
C LEU A 250 -20.56 -16.54 0.01
N LEU A 251 -21.32 -16.79 -1.06
CA LEU A 251 -22.74 -17.13 -0.96
C LEU A 251 -22.99 -18.49 -0.30
N SER A 252 -22.05 -19.43 -0.41
CA SER A 252 -22.09 -20.71 0.32
C SER A 252 -21.49 -20.64 1.72
N GLY A 253 -21.18 -19.44 2.24
CA GLY A 253 -20.62 -19.23 3.57
C GLY A 253 -19.11 -19.46 3.69
N ILE A 254 -18.42 -19.78 2.59
CA ILE A 254 -16.98 -20.00 2.56
C ILE A 254 -16.29 -18.64 2.39
N ARG A 255 -15.51 -18.24 3.40
CA ARG A 255 -14.80 -16.95 3.43
C ARG A 255 -13.35 -17.12 2.94
N PRO A 256 -12.76 -16.10 2.29
CA PRO A 256 -11.34 -16.08 2.00
C PRO A 256 -10.50 -16.10 3.29
N GLU A 257 -9.55 -17.02 3.38
CA GLU A 257 -8.66 -17.18 4.52
C GLU A 257 -7.19 -17.24 4.07
N LEU A 258 -6.28 -16.85 4.96
CA LEU A 258 -4.85 -17.05 4.74
C LEU A 258 -4.50 -18.54 4.91
N PRO A 259 -3.44 -19.04 4.24
CA PRO A 259 -2.91 -20.36 4.54
C PRO A 259 -2.62 -20.49 6.03
N GLN A 260 -3.00 -21.63 6.62
CA GLN A 260 -2.61 -21.95 7.99
C GLN A 260 -1.08 -21.92 8.10
N ALA A 261 -0.58 -21.28 9.14
CA ALA A 261 0.85 -21.25 9.42
C ALA A 261 1.36 -22.69 9.57
N GLN A 262 2.34 -23.08 8.76
CA GLN A 262 3.08 -24.31 9.01
C GLN A 262 3.87 -24.10 10.31
N SER A 263 3.49 -24.80 11.38
CA SER A 263 4.03 -24.66 12.74
C SER A 263 5.50 -25.06 12.91
N ASN A 264 6.22 -25.33 11.83
CA ASN A 264 7.59 -25.83 11.84
C ASN A 264 8.58 -24.68 11.64
N PHE A 265 8.48 -23.62 12.44
CA PHE A 265 9.62 -22.75 12.62
C PHE A 265 10.60 -23.48 13.54
N ALA A 266 11.57 -24.19 12.96
CA ALA A 266 12.77 -24.52 13.71
C ALA A 266 13.42 -23.19 14.07
N SER A 267 13.21 -22.72 15.31
CA SER A 267 13.83 -21.53 15.87
C SER A 267 15.31 -21.80 16.04
N THR A 268 16.07 -21.70 14.94
CA THR A 268 17.51 -21.53 15.04
C THR A 268 17.73 -20.07 15.39
N CYS A 269 17.79 -19.78 16.69
CA CYS A 269 18.18 -18.47 17.19
C CYS A 269 19.64 -18.24 16.81
N TYR A 270 19.88 -17.68 15.63
CA TYR A 270 21.17 -17.06 15.34
C TYR A 270 21.21 -15.77 16.15
N GLN A 271 22.06 -15.73 17.17
CA GLN A 271 22.35 -14.48 17.86
C GLN A 271 23.09 -13.61 16.86
N PHE A 272 22.41 -12.58 16.35
CA PHE A 272 23.03 -11.60 15.50
C PHE A 272 24.21 -10.98 16.28
N PRO A 273 25.40 -10.89 15.68
CA PRO A 273 26.50 -10.14 16.27
C PRO A 273 26.00 -8.71 16.37
N GLN A 274 26.24 -8.08 17.52
CA GLN A 274 25.88 -6.67 17.71
C GLN A 274 26.54 -5.87 16.58
N PRO A 275 25.80 -4.99 15.88
CA PRO A 275 26.43 -4.09 14.93
C PRO A 275 27.52 -3.31 15.67
N TYR A 276 28.72 -3.26 15.12
CA TYR A 276 29.76 -2.39 15.64
C TYR A 276 29.25 -0.95 15.55
N ASN A 277 28.90 -0.37 16.70
CA ASN A 277 28.51 1.03 16.82
C ASN A 277 29.70 1.89 16.41
N VAL A 278 29.63 2.49 15.22
CA VAL A 278 30.53 3.59 14.82
C VAL A 278 30.15 4.91 15.53
N PHE A 279 29.08 4.90 16.33
CA PHE A 279 28.72 5.99 17.23
C PHE A 279 28.61 5.46 18.66
N SER A 280 29.72 5.49 19.41
CA SER A 280 29.58 5.73 20.84
C SER A 280 29.21 7.20 21.00
N PRO A 281 28.12 7.56 21.70
CA PRO A 281 27.98 8.92 22.16
C PRO A 281 29.08 9.11 23.19
N SER A 282 30.15 9.83 22.84
CA SER A 282 30.97 10.44 23.87
C SER A 282 30.05 11.40 24.61
N THR A 283 29.58 10.97 25.78
CA THR A 283 29.00 11.84 26.78
C THR A 283 30.06 12.87 27.14
N ASN A 284 29.99 14.03 26.47
CA ASN A 284 30.41 15.37 26.89
C ASN A 284 30.51 16.26 25.65
N PHE A 285 29.35 16.69 25.14
CA PHE A 285 29.26 17.94 24.40
C PHE A 285 28.34 18.86 25.20
N PRO A 286 28.84 19.96 25.78
CA PRO A 286 28.00 20.96 26.40
C PRO A 286 27.19 21.65 25.30
N TRP A 287 25.88 21.71 25.47
CA TRP A 287 25.03 22.59 24.69
C TRP A 287 25.32 24.03 25.13
N ASP A 288 26.18 24.75 24.41
CA ASP A 288 26.23 26.20 24.52
C ASP A 288 25.16 26.80 23.60
N THR A 289 24.05 27.19 24.21
CA THR A 289 23.13 28.17 23.65
C THR A 289 23.74 29.56 23.80
N SER A 290 24.39 30.06 22.75
CA SER A 290 24.74 31.47 22.64
C SER A 290 24.42 32.03 21.25
N VAL A 291 23.96 33.27 21.30
CA VAL A 291 23.26 34.04 20.28
C VAL A 291 24.25 34.62 19.27
N GLY A 292 23.79 34.69 18.01
CA GLY A 292 24.30 35.45 16.85
C GLY A 292 25.65 36.15 16.91
N GLU A 293 26.46 35.90 15.88
CA GLU A 293 27.38 36.90 15.34
C GLU A 293 27.55 36.72 13.82
N THR A 294 27.26 37.78 13.09
CA THR A 294 27.49 37.94 11.65
C THR A 294 28.99 38.07 11.38
N ILE A 295 29.52 37.33 10.39
CA ILE A 295 30.86 37.58 9.84
C ILE A 295 30.74 37.77 8.32
N GLU A 296 31.05 38.99 7.90
CA GLU A 296 31.28 39.41 6.51
C GLU A 296 32.42 38.61 5.87
N VAL A 297 32.21 38.16 4.63
CA VAL A 297 33.30 37.63 3.80
C VAL A 297 33.59 38.62 2.68
N LYS A 298 34.78 39.25 2.75
CA LYS A 298 35.35 40.09 1.70
C LYS A 298 35.84 39.24 0.53
N ASP A 299 35.60 39.76 -0.67
CA ASP A 299 35.98 39.21 -1.97
C ASP A 299 37.48 38.96 -2.13
N SER A 300 37.83 37.81 -2.71
CA SER A 300 38.99 37.70 -3.59
C SER A 300 38.79 36.59 -4.63
N HIS A 301 38.89 37.00 -5.89
CA HIS A 301 38.72 36.23 -7.12
C HIS A 301 39.61 34.99 -7.23
N ILE A 302 39.09 33.90 -7.81
CA ILE A 302 39.70 33.15 -8.93
C ILE A 302 38.59 32.34 -9.64
N LYS A 303 38.63 32.40 -10.96
CA LYS A 303 37.63 31.96 -11.95
C LYS A 303 37.48 30.43 -12.04
N LEU A 304 36.24 29.96 -12.21
CA LEU A 304 35.95 28.77 -13.03
C LEU A 304 34.74 29.05 -13.92
N GLY A 305 34.87 28.69 -15.20
CA GLY A 305 34.08 29.17 -16.32
C GLY A 305 32.62 28.71 -16.39
N ASN A 306 31.87 29.54 -17.09
CA ASN A 306 30.43 29.49 -17.37
C ASN A 306 29.95 28.22 -18.09
N TYR A 307 28.78 27.72 -17.70
CA TYR A 307 27.67 27.50 -18.64
C TYR A 307 26.32 27.83 -17.97
N ILE A 308 25.39 28.33 -18.79
CA ILE A 308 24.34 29.30 -18.50
C ILE A 308 23.15 28.73 -17.71
N LYS A 309 22.68 29.52 -16.73
CA LYS A 309 21.44 29.34 -15.96
C LYS A 309 20.40 30.32 -16.50
N TYR A 310 19.31 29.84 -17.11
CA TYR A 310 18.20 30.72 -17.48
C TYR A 310 17.35 31.01 -16.24
N PHE A 311 17.31 32.28 -15.86
CA PHE A 311 16.37 32.86 -14.91
C PHE A 311 15.00 32.99 -15.60
N TYR A 312 13.93 32.58 -14.91
CA TYR A 312 12.57 33.05 -15.23
C TYR A 312 12.13 33.93 -14.07
N GLU A 313 12.04 35.24 -14.34
CA GLU A 313 11.26 36.17 -13.52
C GLU A 313 9.76 35.99 -13.84
N PRO A 314 8.87 36.22 -12.86
CA PRO A 314 7.43 36.15 -13.06
C PRO A 314 6.93 37.42 -13.74
N ILE A 315 6.32 37.29 -14.92
CA ILE A 315 5.54 38.37 -15.53
C ILE A 315 4.10 38.27 -15.01
N GLU A 316 3.66 39.27 -14.25
CA GLU A 316 2.24 39.54 -14.01
C GLU A 316 1.59 39.99 -15.32
N VAL A 317 0.49 39.35 -15.72
CA VAL A 317 -0.37 39.87 -16.80
C VAL A 317 -1.84 39.81 -16.35
N PRO A 318 -2.63 40.88 -16.55
CA PRO A 318 -3.92 41.04 -15.90
C PRO A 318 -5.02 40.20 -16.55
N HIS A 319 -6.01 39.83 -15.73
CA HIS A 319 -7.32 39.35 -16.16
C HIS A 319 -7.95 40.34 -17.16
N ASN A 320 -8.27 39.90 -18.38
CA ASN A 320 -9.37 40.50 -19.14
C ASN A 320 -10.06 39.50 -20.09
N ARG A 321 -11.38 39.63 -20.10
CA ARG A 321 -12.38 38.89 -20.89
C ARG A 321 -12.12 38.99 -22.38
N PHE A 322 -12.33 37.90 -23.13
CA PHE A 322 -12.77 38.00 -24.53
C PHE A 322 -13.80 36.93 -24.89
N SER A 323 -14.98 37.45 -25.22
CA SER A 323 -16.05 36.87 -26.02
C SER A 323 -15.66 36.70 -27.49
N ASN A 324 -16.24 35.68 -28.13
CA ASN A 324 -16.55 35.53 -29.56
C ASN A 324 -15.47 35.88 -30.60
N LEU A 325 -14.88 34.86 -31.22
CA LEU A 325 -14.56 34.88 -32.66
C LEU A 325 -14.82 33.49 -33.28
N TYR A 326 -15.75 33.49 -34.21
CA TYR A 326 -16.17 32.40 -35.08
C TYR A 326 -15.29 32.41 -36.33
N THR A 327 -14.60 31.31 -36.63
CA THR A 327 -14.01 31.05 -37.96
C THR A 327 -14.01 29.55 -38.29
N PRO A 328 -14.07 29.16 -39.59
CA PRO A 328 -14.68 27.90 -40.02
C PRO A 328 -13.72 26.72 -40.02
N VAL A 329 -14.27 25.55 -39.69
CA VAL A 329 -13.63 24.22 -39.77
C VAL A 329 -13.44 23.80 -41.24
N PRO A 330 -12.27 23.28 -41.65
CA PRO A 330 -12.12 22.65 -42.95
C PRO A 330 -12.88 21.32 -42.99
N LYS A 331 -13.80 21.18 -43.94
CA LYS A 331 -14.58 19.98 -44.23
C LYS A 331 -13.66 18.84 -44.65
N SER A 332 -13.56 17.78 -43.85
CA SER A 332 -13.06 16.48 -44.32
C SER A 332 -14.20 15.72 -45.01
N VAL A 333 -13.98 15.44 -46.28
CA VAL A 333 -14.90 14.73 -47.19
C VAL A 333 -14.97 13.26 -46.78
N PHE A 334 -16.19 12.78 -46.55
CA PHE A 334 -16.52 11.36 -46.36
C PHE A 334 -16.26 10.58 -47.66
N LEU A 335 -15.47 9.51 -47.57
CA LEU A 335 -15.49 8.43 -48.56
C LEU A 335 -16.19 7.23 -47.91
N GLU A 336 -17.48 7.08 -48.23
CA GLU A 336 -18.24 5.86 -47.94
C GLU A 336 -17.69 4.71 -48.80
N ARG A 337 -17.40 3.57 -48.16
CA ARG A 337 -17.35 2.27 -48.83
C ARG A 337 -18.25 1.29 -48.05
N PRO A 338 -19.16 0.58 -48.74
CA PRO A 338 -20.16 -0.26 -48.09
C PRO A 338 -19.55 -1.58 -47.59
N ILE A 339 -19.85 -1.95 -46.35
CA ILE A 339 -19.57 -3.28 -45.82
C ILE A 339 -20.71 -4.20 -46.29
N ARG A 340 -20.37 -5.19 -47.11
CA ARG A 340 -21.27 -6.32 -47.39
C ARG A 340 -21.38 -7.20 -46.15
N GLU A 341 -22.58 -7.37 -45.65
CA GLU A 341 -22.95 -8.49 -44.79
C GLU A 341 -22.76 -9.81 -45.56
N ASN A 342 -22.12 -10.78 -44.92
CA ASN A 342 -22.36 -12.19 -45.20
C ASN A 342 -22.18 -12.98 -43.90
N SER A 343 -23.30 -13.55 -43.47
CA SER A 343 -23.45 -14.52 -42.40
C SER A 343 -22.81 -15.86 -42.76
N SER A 344 -21.92 -16.41 -41.92
CA SER A 344 -21.88 -17.86 -41.62
C SER A 344 -21.04 -18.18 -40.37
N ASN A 345 -21.71 -18.72 -39.36
CA ASN A 345 -21.31 -19.75 -38.39
C ASN A 345 -19.82 -20.00 -38.06
N SER A 346 -19.49 -19.75 -36.78
CA SER A 346 -18.92 -20.73 -35.83
C SER A 346 -17.90 -21.75 -36.38
N THR A 347 -16.62 -21.53 -36.05
CA THR A 347 -15.82 -22.59 -35.42
C THR A 347 -14.71 -22.01 -34.56
N SER A 348 -14.72 -22.44 -33.31
CA SER A 348 -13.78 -22.09 -32.25
C SER A 348 -12.35 -22.49 -32.62
N TYR A 349 -11.43 -21.53 -32.59
CA TYR A 349 -10.01 -21.79 -32.40
C TYR A 349 -9.49 -20.90 -31.28
N THR A 350 -9.52 -21.43 -30.06
CA THR A 350 -8.73 -20.94 -28.93
C THR A 350 -7.25 -21.24 -29.20
N GLN A 351 -6.47 -20.20 -29.51
CA GLN A 351 -5.01 -20.26 -29.46
C GLN A 351 -4.56 -19.47 -28.23
N ASN A 352 -4.16 -20.24 -27.21
CA ASN A 352 -3.59 -19.80 -25.94
C ASN A 352 -2.21 -19.15 -26.15
N TYR A 353 -2.15 -17.82 -26.18
CA TYR A 353 -0.91 -17.07 -25.97
C TYR A 353 -1.21 -15.79 -25.18
N THR A 354 -1.31 -15.88 -23.85
CA THR A 354 -1.37 -14.66 -22.99
C THR A 354 -0.87 -14.84 -21.55
N LEU A 355 -0.30 -16.00 -21.19
CA LEU A 355 0.04 -16.28 -19.79
C LEU A 355 1.27 -15.54 -19.22
N PRO A 356 2.39 -15.30 -19.93
CA PRO A 356 3.58 -14.73 -19.29
C PRO A 356 3.51 -13.21 -19.08
N VAL A 357 2.81 -12.46 -19.94
CA VAL A 357 2.71 -10.99 -19.84
C VAL A 357 1.80 -10.57 -18.68
N GLN A 358 0.70 -11.30 -18.47
CA GLN A 358 -0.26 -11.00 -17.43
C GLN A 358 0.31 -11.31 -16.03
N THR A 359 1.04 -12.42 -15.87
CA THR A 359 1.68 -12.77 -14.59
C THR A 359 2.77 -11.78 -14.17
N VAL A 360 3.57 -11.25 -15.11
CA VAL A 360 4.60 -10.25 -14.80
C VAL A 360 3.98 -8.91 -14.40
N ALA A 361 2.91 -8.48 -15.08
CA ALA A 361 2.18 -7.26 -14.70
C ALA A 361 1.49 -7.38 -13.31
N ILE A 362 0.95 -8.57 -12.98
CA ILE A 362 0.34 -8.86 -11.68
C ILE A 362 1.40 -8.89 -10.57
N ALA A 363 2.56 -9.52 -10.79
CA ALA A 363 3.66 -9.54 -9.84
C ALA A 363 4.23 -8.12 -9.61
N ASN A 364 4.33 -7.31 -10.66
CA ASN A 364 4.76 -5.92 -10.56
C ASN A 364 3.76 -5.05 -9.78
N ALA A 365 2.45 -5.23 -9.98
CA ALA A 365 1.42 -4.54 -9.21
C ALA A 365 1.42 -4.97 -7.74
N ALA A 366 1.56 -6.27 -7.46
CA ALA A 366 1.64 -6.80 -6.09
C ALA A 366 2.88 -6.31 -5.33
N ASN A 367 4.02 -6.16 -6.02
CA ASN A 367 5.25 -5.61 -5.42
C ASN A 367 5.21 -4.08 -5.27
N ALA A 368 4.41 -3.38 -6.09
CA ALA A 368 4.30 -1.92 -6.04
C ALA A 368 3.29 -1.41 -5.00
N ILE A 369 2.25 -2.21 -4.67
CA ILE A 369 1.35 -1.91 -3.55
C ILE A 369 2.12 -2.18 -2.25
N ASN A 370 2.28 -1.15 -1.42
CA ASN A 370 3.02 -1.27 -0.17
C ASN A 370 2.22 -2.04 0.90
N ALA A 371 2.85 -2.32 2.05
CA ALA A 371 2.24 -3.07 3.14
C ALA A 371 0.96 -2.45 3.76
N ASN A 372 0.70 -1.16 3.51
CA ASN A 372 -0.51 -0.46 3.94
C ASN A 372 -1.56 -0.37 2.82
N GLY A 373 -1.39 -1.10 1.71
CA GLY A 373 -2.33 -1.14 0.59
C GLY A 373 -2.29 0.08 -0.33
N PHE A 374 -1.25 0.92 -0.23
CA PHE A 374 -1.09 2.12 -1.05
C PHE A 374 -0.16 1.89 -2.24
N LEU A 375 -0.58 2.35 -3.43
CA LEU A 375 0.21 2.24 -4.66
C LEU A 375 0.83 3.60 -5.02
N ALA A 376 2.08 3.79 -4.60
CA ALA A 376 2.82 5.02 -4.85
C ALA A 376 3.27 5.11 -6.32
N ILE A 377 3.02 6.27 -6.95
CA ILE A 377 3.52 6.61 -8.28
C ILE A 377 4.27 7.94 -8.17
N ASP A 378 5.51 7.98 -8.67
CA ASP A 378 6.38 9.17 -8.57
C ASP A 378 6.24 10.15 -9.74
N ARG A 379 5.70 9.68 -10.87
CA ARG A 379 5.58 10.48 -12.08
C ARG A 379 4.62 11.66 -11.88
N GLN A 380 5.00 12.81 -12.42
CA GLN A 380 4.14 14.00 -12.50
C GLN A 380 3.49 14.09 -13.88
N PHE A 381 2.22 14.46 -13.88
CA PHE A 381 1.41 14.62 -15.07
C PHE A 381 1.80 15.93 -15.77
N ASN A 382 2.14 15.83 -17.05
CA ASN A 382 2.37 16.98 -17.91
C ASN A 382 1.39 16.86 -19.09
N PRO A 383 0.34 17.71 -19.16
CA PRO A 383 -0.68 17.61 -20.19
C PRO A 383 -0.11 17.62 -21.62
N SER A 384 0.85 18.51 -21.88
CA SER A 384 1.48 18.68 -23.20
C SER A 384 2.23 17.44 -23.65
N TYR A 385 2.83 16.66 -22.73
CA TYR A 385 3.47 15.40 -23.05
C TYR A 385 2.47 14.24 -23.13
N TYR A 386 1.58 14.15 -22.14
CA TYR A 386 0.64 13.05 -22.00
C TYR A 386 -0.32 12.96 -23.20
N TYR A 387 -0.92 14.09 -23.60
CA TYR A 387 -1.92 14.10 -24.66
C TYR A 387 -1.35 13.93 -26.08
N ARG A 388 -0.03 14.03 -26.25
CA ARG A 388 0.64 13.60 -27.51
C ARG A 388 0.68 12.09 -27.68
N GLN A 389 0.68 11.34 -26.57
CA GLN A 389 0.76 9.87 -26.59
C GLN A 389 -0.60 9.22 -26.38
N ARG A 390 -1.52 9.91 -25.70
CA ARG A 390 -2.86 9.43 -25.38
C ARG A 390 -3.86 10.49 -25.79
N PRO A 391 -4.66 10.30 -26.86
CA PRO A 391 -5.59 11.30 -27.32
C PRO A 391 -6.50 11.81 -26.19
N TYR A 392 -6.67 13.12 -26.12
CA TYR A 392 -7.63 13.73 -25.19
C TYR A 392 -9.05 13.25 -25.54
N VAL A 393 -9.75 12.69 -24.55
CA VAL A 393 -11.16 12.31 -24.69
C VAL A 393 -11.99 13.37 -23.98
N ALA A 394 -12.76 14.16 -24.73
CA ALA A 394 -13.69 15.13 -24.15
C ALA A 394 -14.75 14.43 -23.31
N GLY A 395 -15.23 15.06 -22.24
CA GLY A 395 -16.20 14.50 -21.31
C GLY A 395 -17.49 14.04 -21.99
N LEU A 396 -17.89 14.71 -23.09
CA LEU A 396 -19.04 14.30 -23.92
C LEU A 396 -18.89 12.88 -24.50
N TYR A 397 -17.67 12.43 -24.74
CA TYR A 397 -17.35 11.11 -25.30
C TYR A 397 -16.72 10.16 -24.28
N ASP A 398 -16.65 10.58 -23.02
CA ASP A 398 -16.08 9.78 -21.94
C ASP A 398 -17.13 8.80 -21.39
N GLY A 399 -16.88 7.51 -21.56
CA GLY A 399 -17.79 6.45 -21.10
C GLY A 399 -18.04 6.45 -19.59
N ASP A 400 -17.14 7.05 -18.80
CA ASP A 400 -17.36 7.21 -17.35
C ASP A 400 -18.46 8.24 -17.03
N TYR A 401 -18.76 9.14 -17.96
CA TYR A 401 -19.78 10.19 -17.86
C TYR A 401 -20.97 9.96 -18.79
N ALA A 402 -20.96 8.87 -19.57
CA ALA A 402 -22.07 8.51 -20.45
C ALA A 402 -23.38 8.36 -19.64
N SER A 403 -24.46 8.92 -20.19
CA SER A 403 -25.81 8.90 -19.61
C SER A 403 -25.83 9.29 -18.13
N PHE A 404 -25.04 10.29 -17.75
CA PHE A 404 -24.78 10.65 -16.35
C PHE A 404 -26.06 10.71 -15.51
N TYR A 405 -26.12 9.88 -14.48
CA TYR A 405 -27.29 9.76 -13.62
C TYR A 405 -26.89 9.38 -12.20
N LEU A 406 -27.18 10.27 -11.25
CA LEU A 406 -26.98 10.06 -9.82
C LEU A 406 -28.25 9.44 -9.22
N GLY A 407 -28.10 8.28 -8.58
CA GLY A 407 -29.23 7.46 -8.14
C GLY A 407 -29.06 6.03 -8.59
N GLY A 408 -30.15 5.36 -8.98
CA GLY A 408 -30.11 4.00 -9.51
C GLY A 408 -29.40 3.00 -8.58
N THR A 409 -28.67 2.06 -9.16
CA THR A 409 -27.97 1.01 -8.41
C THR A 409 -26.83 1.55 -7.55
N GLN A 410 -26.10 2.58 -8.02
CA GLN A 410 -25.02 3.19 -7.26
C GLN A 410 -25.55 3.98 -6.06
N GLY A 411 -26.65 4.73 -6.23
CA GLY A 411 -27.34 5.41 -5.15
C GLY A 411 -27.97 4.45 -4.14
N ALA A 412 -28.52 3.33 -4.60
CA ALA A 412 -29.02 2.27 -3.71
C ALA A 412 -27.90 1.61 -2.90
N ALA A 413 -26.72 1.39 -3.50
CA ALA A 413 -25.54 0.89 -2.81
C ALA A 413 -25.01 1.90 -1.78
N LEU A 414 -24.98 3.20 -2.09
CA LEU A 414 -24.67 4.23 -1.10
C LEU A 414 -25.61 4.14 0.12
N ASN A 415 -26.92 4.14 -0.10
CA ASN A 415 -27.90 4.10 0.99
C ASN A 415 -27.74 2.82 1.83
N SER A 416 -27.51 1.68 1.16
CA SER A 416 -27.25 0.40 1.80
C SER A 416 -26.01 0.46 2.69
N LEU A 417 -24.91 0.99 2.18
CA LEU A 417 -23.67 1.12 2.93
C LEU A 417 -23.82 2.06 4.13
N VAL A 418 -24.43 3.23 3.93
CA VAL A 418 -24.62 4.22 5.00
C VAL A 418 -25.50 3.66 6.12
N ASN A 419 -26.58 2.95 5.80
CA ASN A 419 -27.42 2.29 6.80
C ASN A 419 -26.64 1.20 7.55
N PHE A 420 -25.79 0.45 6.85
CA PHE A 420 -24.95 -0.57 7.46
C PHE A 420 -23.93 0.04 8.44
N THR A 421 -23.16 1.05 8.04
CA THR A 421 -22.16 1.67 8.91
C THR A 421 -22.80 2.33 10.13
N LYS A 422 -23.96 2.98 9.96
CA LYS A 422 -24.77 3.48 11.09
C LYS A 422 -25.18 2.39 12.06
N SER A 423 -25.73 1.27 11.58
CA SER A 423 -26.15 0.15 12.44
C SER A 423 -25.00 -0.47 13.24
N ARG A 424 -23.76 -0.21 12.81
CA ARG A 424 -22.52 -0.68 13.45
C ARG A 424 -21.80 0.41 14.23
N ASN A 425 -22.33 1.63 14.27
CA ASN A 425 -21.67 2.81 14.85
C ASN A 425 -20.27 3.06 14.28
N ILE A 426 -20.07 2.81 12.97
CA ILE A 426 -18.82 3.11 12.27
C ILE A 426 -19.01 4.46 11.55
N PRO A 427 -18.30 5.52 11.95
CA PRO A 427 -18.34 6.79 11.22
C PRO A 427 -17.87 6.59 9.77
N LEU A 428 -18.57 7.25 8.85
CA LEU A 428 -18.28 7.25 7.43
C LEU A 428 -17.92 8.67 7.00
N VAL A 429 -16.76 8.82 6.37
CA VAL A 429 -16.32 10.06 5.72
C VAL A 429 -16.16 9.77 4.23
N PHE A 430 -16.98 10.39 3.40
CA PHE A 430 -16.78 10.39 1.95
C PHE A 430 -15.86 11.54 1.56
N VAL A 431 -14.88 11.26 0.71
CA VAL A 431 -13.91 12.24 0.19
C VAL A 431 -13.99 12.22 -1.34
N ASN A 432 -14.52 13.28 -1.94
CA ASN A 432 -14.42 13.47 -3.38
C ASN A 432 -13.01 13.96 -3.72
N LEU A 433 -12.18 13.06 -4.23
CA LEU A 433 -10.81 13.38 -4.62
C LEU A 433 -10.80 14.37 -5.79
N PRO A 434 -9.75 15.19 -5.92
CA PRO A 434 -9.63 16.18 -6.99
C PRO A 434 -9.35 15.51 -8.35
N LEU A 435 -9.76 16.17 -9.43
CA LEU A 435 -9.28 15.93 -10.79
C LEU A 435 -8.29 17.04 -11.17
N SER A 436 -7.43 16.78 -12.16
CA SER A 436 -6.53 17.83 -12.63
C SER A 436 -7.32 18.91 -13.38
N ASP A 437 -6.87 20.16 -13.29
CA ASP A 437 -7.55 21.29 -13.95
C ASP A 437 -7.68 21.08 -15.47
N SER A 438 -6.65 20.50 -16.10
CA SER A 438 -6.66 20.22 -17.55
C SER A 438 -7.62 19.11 -18.00
N TYR A 439 -8.23 18.39 -17.05
CA TYR A 439 -9.19 17.32 -17.32
C TYR A 439 -10.65 17.76 -17.10
N LEU A 440 -10.87 18.78 -16.27
CA LEU A 440 -12.19 19.31 -15.91
C LEU A 440 -12.78 20.21 -17.00
N ASP A 441 -13.22 19.61 -18.11
CA ASP A 441 -14.04 20.31 -19.10
C ASP A 441 -15.47 20.57 -18.60
N SER A 442 -16.26 21.30 -19.40
CA SER A 442 -17.61 21.73 -19.02
C SER A 442 -18.56 20.58 -18.67
N VAL A 443 -18.43 19.43 -19.33
CA VAL A 443 -19.27 18.25 -19.08
C VAL A 443 -18.91 17.64 -17.72
N ARG A 444 -17.62 17.42 -17.47
CA ARG A 444 -17.16 16.86 -16.19
C ARG A 444 -17.44 17.81 -15.03
N TRP A 445 -17.27 19.11 -15.26
CA TRP A 445 -17.58 20.15 -14.27
C TRP A 445 -19.08 20.19 -13.93
N SER A 446 -19.97 20.03 -14.92
CA SER A 446 -21.40 19.94 -14.67
C SER A 446 -21.74 18.72 -13.81
N ALA A 447 -21.15 17.56 -14.09
CA ALA A 447 -21.35 16.35 -13.31
C ALA A 447 -20.83 16.50 -11.86
N GLU A 448 -19.66 17.14 -11.67
CA GLU A 448 -19.09 17.41 -10.34
C GLU A 448 -19.98 18.34 -9.50
N LYS A 449 -20.60 19.37 -10.12
CA LYS A 449 -21.56 20.25 -9.44
C LYS A 449 -22.85 19.53 -9.04
N GLU A 450 -23.38 18.70 -9.93
CA GLU A 450 -24.56 17.89 -9.65
C GLU A 450 -24.27 16.90 -8.50
N PHE A 451 -23.10 16.26 -8.55
CA PHE A 451 -22.63 15.33 -7.53
C PHE A 451 -22.44 15.99 -6.18
N ASP A 452 -21.80 17.17 -6.12
CA ASP A 452 -21.65 17.93 -4.89
C ASP A 452 -22.99 18.22 -4.21
N SER A 453 -23.94 18.77 -4.97
CA SER A 453 -25.28 19.09 -4.47
C SER A 453 -26.02 17.86 -3.97
N TRP A 454 -25.93 16.75 -4.71
CA TRP A 454 -26.56 15.48 -4.37
C TRP A 454 -25.94 14.83 -3.13
N MET A 455 -24.60 14.76 -3.07
CA MET A 455 -23.84 14.10 -2.01
C MET A 455 -23.94 14.89 -0.69
N GLN A 456 -23.95 16.22 -0.74
CA GLN A 456 -24.22 17.06 0.43
C GLN A 456 -25.61 16.83 1.02
N ARG A 457 -26.66 16.74 0.19
CA ARG A 457 -28.01 16.39 0.67
C ARG A 457 -27.99 15.01 1.33
N LYS A 458 -27.39 14.02 0.68
CA LYS A 458 -27.28 12.66 1.24
C LYS A 458 -26.50 12.63 2.55
N ALA A 459 -25.42 13.39 2.66
CA ALA A 459 -24.63 13.51 3.89
C ALA A 459 -25.44 14.08 5.05
N ARG A 460 -26.23 15.13 4.80
CA ARG A 460 -27.13 15.73 5.80
C ARG A 460 -28.26 14.79 6.18
N GLU A 461 -29.00 14.26 5.20
CA GLU A 461 -30.11 13.32 5.41
C GLU A 461 -29.67 12.07 6.17
N ASN A 462 -28.46 11.60 5.88
CA ASN A 462 -27.98 10.32 6.37
C ASN A 462 -26.78 10.44 7.31
N GLY A 463 -26.50 11.60 7.90
CA GLY A 463 -25.55 11.75 9.02
C GLY A 463 -24.13 11.21 8.80
N PHE A 464 -23.60 11.19 7.57
CA PHE A 464 -22.19 10.93 7.29
C PHE A 464 -21.48 12.24 6.87
N ARG A 465 -20.15 12.25 6.82
CA ARG A 465 -19.38 13.45 6.43
C ARG A 465 -19.01 13.42 4.97
N PHE A 466 -19.08 14.57 4.30
CA PHE A 466 -18.73 14.70 2.90
C PHE A 466 -17.71 15.83 2.72
N LEU A 467 -16.50 15.46 2.30
CA LEU A 467 -15.42 16.39 2.01
C LEU A 467 -15.22 16.45 0.50
N ASN A 468 -15.52 17.59 -0.12
CA ASN A 468 -15.35 17.77 -1.56
C ASN A 468 -14.05 18.50 -1.88
N PHE A 469 -12.96 17.75 -2.07
CA PHE A 469 -11.65 18.33 -2.36
C PHE A 469 -11.53 18.85 -3.79
N ASN A 470 -12.34 18.33 -4.71
CA ASN A 470 -12.40 18.83 -6.07
C ASN A 470 -12.90 20.29 -6.15
N LEU A 471 -13.89 20.65 -5.33
CA LEU A 471 -14.48 21.99 -5.32
C LEU A 471 -13.89 22.93 -4.26
N TYR A 472 -13.59 22.42 -3.08
CA TYR A 472 -13.23 23.24 -1.92
C TYR A 472 -11.74 23.24 -1.59
N GLN A 473 -10.92 22.50 -2.35
CA GLN A 473 -9.46 22.51 -2.21
C GLN A 473 -8.78 22.62 -3.60
N PRO A 474 -9.06 23.68 -4.39
CA PRO A 474 -8.61 23.81 -5.78
C PRO A 474 -7.09 23.73 -5.97
N GLN A 475 -6.31 24.09 -4.94
CA GLN A 475 -4.86 23.90 -4.90
C GLN A 475 -4.40 22.44 -5.04
N LEU A 476 -5.30 21.46 -4.87
CA LEU A 476 -5.03 20.05 -5.12
C LEU A 476 -5.21 19.64 -6.59
N ALA A 477 -5.73 20.51 -7.46
CA ALA A 477 -5.97 20.22 -8.88
C ALA A 477 -4.73 20.46 -9.77
N LYS A 478 -3.62 20.93 -9.18
CA LYS A 478 -2.37 21.20 -9.90
C LYS A 478 -1.79 19.93 -10.52
N ASN A 479 -1.36 20.01 -11.78
CA ASN A 479 -0.89 18.86 -12.56
C ASN A 479 0.27 18.08 -11.88
N GLU A 480 1.15 18.75 -11.13
CA GLU A 480 2.25 18.09 -10.42
C GLU A 480 1.79 17.12 -9.32
N TYR A 481 0.53 17.16 -8.90
CA TYR A 481 -0.06 16.23 -7.95
C TYR A 481 -0.65 14.99 -8.58
N PHE A 482 -0.63 14.89 -9.91
CA PHE A 482 -1.19 13.79 -10.66
C PHE A 482 -0.12 13.02 -11.40
N PHE A 483 -0.37 11.75 -11.76
CA PHE A 483 0.46 11.02 -12.73
C PHE A 483 -0.24 10.84 -14.09
N ASP A 484 -1.57 10.96 -14.09
CA ASP A 484 -2.43 11.07 -15.26
C ASP A 484 -3.58 12.05 -14.94
N PRO A 485 -4.42 12.46 -15.91
CA PRO A 485 -5.38 13.54 -15.69
C PRO A 485 -6.38 13.34 -14.52
N SER A 486 -6.54 12.10 -14.01
CA SER A 486 -7.57 11.74 -13.02
C SER A 486 -7.06 11.03 -11.77
N HIS A 487 -5.79 10.60 -11.75
CA HIS A 487 -5.18 9.90 -10.62
C HIS A 487 -4.02 10.70 -10.02
N LEU A 488 -4.10 10.88 -8.70
CA LEU A 488 -3.04 11.51 -7.92
C LEU A 488 -1.78 10.65 -7.92
N ASN A 489 -0.63 11.30 -7.95
CA ASN A 489 0.66 10.68 -7.66
C ASN A 489 0.93 10.73 -6.15
N ARG A 490 2.09 10.23 -5.72
CA ARG A 490 2.42 10.17 -4.28
C ARG A 490 2.51 11.54 -3.60
N TYR A 491 2.82 12.61 -4.35
CA TYR A 491 2.88 13.98 -3.82
C TYR A 491 1.47 14.53 -3.60
N GLY A 492 0.58 14.32 -4.58
CA GLY A 492 -0.84 14.63 -4.45
C GLY A 492 -1.53 13.86 -3.33
N ALA A 493 -1.22 12.56 -3.20
CA ALA A 493 -1.72 11.73 -2.12
C ALA A 493 -1.26 12.21 -0.74
N GLY A 494 -0.03 12.71 -0.65
CA GLY A 494 0.50 13.35 0.54
C GLY A 494 -0.21 14.65 0.88
N ALA A 495 -0.49 15.48 -0.13
CA ALA A 495 -1.26 16.69 0.04
C ALA A 495 -2.69 16.38 0.53
N VAL A 496 -3.37 15.40 -0.06
CA VAL A 496 -4.67 14.90 0.40
C VAL A 496 -4.62 14.42 1.85
N ALA A 497 -3.62 13.61 2.21
CA ALA A 497 -3.44 13.13 3.58
C ALA A 497 -3.28 14.29 4.58
N ARG A 498 -2.56 15.35 4.22
CA ARG A 498 -2.44 16.57 5.02
C ARG A 498 -3.79 17.26 5.21
N TYR A 499 -4.59 17.43 4.15
CA TYR A 499 -5.92 18.05 4.25
C TYR A 499 -6.90 17.22 5.10
N LEU A 500 -6.84 15.89 4.98
CA LEU A 500 -7.63 15.01 5.85
C LEU A 500 -7.23 15.17 7.32
N ALA A 501 -5.94 15.16 7.63
CA ALA A 501 -5.47 15.27 9.02
C ALA A 501 -5.85 16.60 9.69
N VAL A 502 -5.97 17.69 8.91
CA VAL A 502 -6.38 18.99 9.45
C VAL A 502 -7.89 19.19 9.52
N SER A 503 -8.69 18.35 8.87
CA SER A 503 -10.14 18.46 8.87
C SER A 503 -10.74 18.20 10.26
N ALA A 504 -11.43 19.20 10.80
CA ALA A 504 -12.17 19.08 12.06
C ALA A 504 -13.48 18.27 11.91
N GLU A 505 -13.90 18.00 10.68
CA GLU A 505 -15.12 17.23 10.40
C GLU A 505 -14.94 15.72 10.64
N ILE A 506 -13.70 15.23 10.66
CA ILE A 506 -13.38 13.82 10.83
C ILE A 506 -13.21 13.51 12.32
N ALA A 507 -14.10 12.68 12.85
CA ALA A 507 -13.98 12.12 14.19
C ALA A 507 -12.97 10.96 14.18
N TRP A 508 -11.67 11.29 14.27
CA TRP A 508 -10.61 10.30 14.31
C TRP A 508 -10.71 9.41 15.58
N PRO A 509 -10.45 8.09 15.47
CA PRO A 509 -10.32 7.22 16.63
C PRO A 509 -9.28 7.75 17.64
N ARG A 510 -9.53 7.52 18.93
CA ARG A 510 -8.65 7.88 20.04
C ARG A 510 -8.17 6.65 20.79
#